data_AF-A0ABD5T1C7-F1
#
_entry.id   AF-A0ABD5T1C7-F1
#
_cell.length_a   1.000
_cell.length_b   1.000
_cell.length_c   1.000
_cell.angle_alpha   90.00
_cell.angle_beta   90.00
_cell.angle_gamma   90.00
#
_symmetry.space_group_name_H-M   'P 1'
#
loop_
_entity.id
_entity.type
_entity.pdbx_description
1 polymer ?
#
loop_
_entity_poly.entity_id
_entity_poly.type
_entity_poly.pdbx_seq_one_letter_code
_entity_poly.pdbx_strand_id
1 'polypeptide(L)'
;MTDRQAETGGSADISRRTILASGGTLATATLLAGCLSGDGGDGSDGGDGGSGDSTTEVAIISSPAGFDDNAFNDNAVQGLEEASEEFDLEYTTVEETEEAQYESVQADVAESGYDLIICVGDNHTDPLTTNAEEYPDQNWMLINNVVEGADNVSGWIEMNNEMSFLAGVAAGVMTQQEFEYEGSSTDPDGSTVGFVGGEDIPLINAFEQSYIEGVEWVDDSIEVLTGYGGSFSDTGATNDVAASQIDDGADIVWHAASAAGG
;
A
#
# COMPACT_ATOMS: atom_id res chain seq x y z
N MET A 1 -15.36 62.00 31.13
CA MET A 1 -16.13 60.77 31.39
C MET A 1 -15.88 59.86 30.21
N THR A 2 -15.15 58.75 30.28
CA THR A 2 -14.30 58.16 31.32
C THR A 2 -13.44 57.12 30.59
N ASP A 3 -12.17 57.09 30.96
CA ASP A 3 -11.12 56.14 30.62
C ASP A 3 -11.53 54.67 30.88
N ARG A 4 -11.13 53.73 30.02
CA ARG A 4 -10.41 52.49 30.42
C ARG A 4 -9.99 51.60 29.25
N GLN A 5 -8.70 51.27 29.26
CA GLN A 5 -8.01 50.18 28.54
C GLN A 5 -8.24 48.79 29.18
N ALA A 6 -7.74 47.77 28.47
CA ALA A 6 -7.35 46.40 28.86
C ALA A 6 -8.47 45.33 28.77
N GLU A 7 -8.31 44.10 28.27
CA GLU A 7 -7.16 43.17 28.08
C GLU A 7 -7.46 42.28 26.85
N THR A 8 -6.59 42.13 25.85
CA THR A 8 -5.64 41.01 25.63
C THR A 8 -6.07 39.63 26.15
N GLY A 9 -6.62 38.79 25.26
CA GLY A 9 -6.66 37.33 25.38
C GLY A 9 -6.12 36.72 24.08
N GLY A 10 -4.86 36.31 24.08
CA GLY A 10 -4.21 35.68 22.92
C GLY A 10 -4.66 34.23 22.77
N SER A 11 -5.20 33.89 21.60
CA SER A 11 -5.22 32.51 21.12
C SER A 11 -3.90 32.27 20.39
N ALA A 12 -3.09 31.35 20.92
CA ALA A 12 -1.83 30.97 20.32
C ALA A 12 -2.10 30.16 19.05
N ASP A 13 -1.80 30.78 17.91
CA ASP A 13 -1.74 30.17 16.58
C ASP A 13 -0.56 29.17 16.57
N ILE A 14 -0.86 27.88 16.70
CA ILE A 14 0.17 26.82 16.64
C ILE A 14 0.43 26.52 15.15
N SER A 15 1.38 27.26 14.58
CA SER A 15 1.89 26.99 13.24
C SER A 15 2.73 25.70 13.24
N ARG A 16 2.42 24.79 12.29
CA ARG A 16 3.01 23.44 12.10
C ARG A 16 4.50 23.42 11.69
N ARG A 17 5.30 24.44 12.02
CA ARG A 17 6.68 24.62 11.52
C ARG A 17 7.76 24.85 12.59
N THR A 18 7.56 24.47 13.86
CA THR A 18 8.53 24.79 14.94
C THR A 18 9.02 23.58 15.76
N ILE A 19 9.15 22.38 15.18
CA ILE A 19 9.75 21.22 15.91
C ILE A 19 11.07 20.68 15.32
N LEU A 20 11.64 21.26 14.26
CA LEU A 20 12.89 20.73 13.66
C LEU A 20 14.09 21.69 13.62
N ALA A 21 14.28 22.53 14.65
CA ALA A 21 15.47 23.37 14.72
C ALA A 21 15.98 23.61 16.16
N SER A 22 16.65 22.62 16.73
CA SER A 22 17.73 22.73 17.73
C SER A 22 18.14 21.29 18.09
N GLY A 23 19.34 20.77 17.83
CA GLY A 23 20.67 21.35 17.81
C GLY A 23 21.46 20.70 18.95
N GLY A 24 22.49 19.91 18.64
CA GLY A 24 23.40 19.41 19.69
C GLY A 24 24.24 18.19 19.34
N THR A 25 25.25 18.36 18.49
CA THR A 25 26.41 17.48 18.41
C THR A 25 27.14 17.46 19.76
N LEU A 26 27.30 16.27 20.36
CA LEU A 26 28.30 16.05 21.41
C LEU A 26 28.98 14.70 21.20
N ALA A 27 30.14 14.74 20.54
CA ALA A 27 31.09 13.63 20.50
C ALA A 27 31.85 13.60 21.84
N THR A 28 31.64 12.55 22.64
CA THR A 28 32.51 12.22 23.76
C THR A 28 33.10 10.84 23.54
N ALA A 29 34.35 10.84 23.07
CA ALA A 29 35.23 9.69 23.06
C ALA A 29 35.72 9.42 24.49
N THR A 30 35.45 8.22 24.99
CA THR A 30 36.10 7.67 26.18
C THR A 30 36.75 6.35 25.83
N LEU A 31 38.06 6.40 25.58
CA LEU A 31 38.96 5.27 25.54
C LEU A 31 39.07 4.68 26.95
N LEU A 32 38.67 3.42 27.12
CA LEU A 32 39.03 2.60 28.27
C LEU A 32 39.88 1.43 27.78
N ALA A 33 41.19 1.65 27.86
CA ALA A 33 42.19 0.59 27.84
C ALA A 33 42.07 -0.23 29.12
N GLY A 34 41.87 -1.54 28.98
CA GLY A 34 41.88 -2.51 30.08
C GLY A 34 42.47 -3.83 29.60
N CYS A 35 43.75 -4.03 29.91
CA CYS A 35 44.56 -5.18 29.53
C CYS A 35 44.08 -6.48 30.21
N LEU A 36 44.05 -7.58 29.45
CA LEU A 36 44.20 -8.94 29.96
C LEU A 36 45.33 -9.61 29.19
N SER A 37 46.39 -9.96 29.91
CA SER A 37 47.61 -10.61 29.42
C SER A 37 47.48 -12.14 29.43
N GLY A 38 48.04 -12.78 28.40
CA GLY A 38 48.33 -14.22 28.29
C GLY A 38 48.45 -14.62 26.82
N ASP A 39 49.63 -14.47 26.19
CA ASP A 39 50.68 -15.49 26.03
C ASP A 39 50.62 -16.20 24.67
N GLY A 40 51.60 -15.88 23.80
CA GLY A 40 52.20 -16.77 22.81
C GLY A 40 51.43 -17.16 21.52
N GLY A 41 52.01 -16.80 20.36
CA GLY A 41 51.97 -17.69 19.18
C GLY A 41 51.49 -17.08 17.85
N ASP A 42 52.47 -16.71 17.02
CA ASP A 42 52.58 -16.88 15.55
C ASP A 42 51.37 -17.43 14.75
N GLY A 43 51.02 -16.76 13.64
CA GLY A 43 50.30 -17.42 12.53
C GLY A 43 49.21 -16.61 11.81
N SER A 44 49.61 -16.02 10.67
CA SER A 44 48.91 -15.93 9.37
C SER A 44 47.49 -15.35 9.19
N ASP A 45 47.40 -14.62 8.08
CA ASP A 45 46.23 -14.27 7.25
C ASP A 45 45.19 -13.31 7.83
N GLY A 46 45.42 -12.03 7.52
CA GLY A 46 44.34 -11.10 7.24
C GLY A 46 43.56 -11.59 6.02
N GLY A 47 42.51 -12.37 6.29
CA GLY A 47 41.36 -12.50 5.40
C GLY A 47 40.54 -11.23 5.52
N ASP A 48 40.80 -10.29 4.62
CA ASP A 48 39.87 -9.24 4.24
C ASP A 48 38.62 -9.95 3.70
N GLY A 49 37.62 -10.10 4.57
CA GLY A 49 36.31 -10.61 4.20
C GLY A 49 35.62 -9.55 3.37
N GLY A 50 35.89 -9.57 2.07
CA GLY A 50 35.13 -8.82 1.08
C GLY A 50 33.66 -9.19 1.21
N SER A 51 32.87 -8.29 1.78
CA SER A 51 31.44 -8.24 1.53
C SER A 51 31.31 -7.87 0.07
N GLY A 52 30.93 -8.85 -0.76
CA GLY A 52 30.70 -8.63 -2.18
C GLY A 52 29.59 -7.61 -2.35
N ASP A 53 29.97 -6.48 -2.93
CA ASP A 53 29.14 -5.39 -3.44
C ASP A 53 28.50 -5.89 -4.75
N SER A 54 27.56 -6.83 -4.67
CA SER A 54 26.81 -7.31 -5.84
C SER A 54 25.40 -6.75 -5.79
N THR A 55 25.08 -5.94 -6.79
CA THR A 55 23.73 -5.43 -7.05
C THR A 55 22.72 -6.57 -7.04
N THR A 56 21.63 -6.38 -6.30
CA THR A 56 20.54 -7.37 -6.21
C THR A 56 19.70 -7.31 -7.48
N GLU A 57 19.54 -8.43 -8.17
CA GLU A 57 18.79 -8.53 -9.43
C GLU A 57 17.37 -9.03 -9.16
N VAL A 58 16.36 -8.24 -9.51
CA VAL A 58 14.94 -8.56 -9.28
C VAL A 58 14.17 -8.68 -10.59
N ALA A 59 13.32 -9.69 -10.71
CA ALA A 59 12.34 -9.77 -11.78
C ALA A 59 10.93 -9.53 -11.23
N ILE A 60 10.09 -8.82 -11.99
CA ILE A 60 8.66 -8.66 -11.68
C ILE A 60 7.82 -9.17 -12.85
N ILE A 61 6.91 -10.10 -12.57
CA ILE A 61 6.01 -10.73 -13.54
C ILE A 61 4.61 -10.13 -13.36
N SER A 62 4.03 -9.59 -14.43
CA SER A 62 2.72 -8.92 -14.40
C SER A 62 1.55 -9.85 -14.15
N SER A 63 0.48 -9.30 -13.57
CA SER A 63 -0.86 -9.89 -13.60
C SER A 63 -1.48 -9.88 -15.02
N PRO A 64 -2.70 -10.44 -15.23
CA PRO A 64 -3.35 -10.42 -16.55
C PRO A 64 -3.63 -9.03 -17.12
N ALA A 65 -3.61 -7.99 -16.27
CA ALA A 65 -3.81 -6.61 -16.70
C ALA A 65 -2.59 -6.03 -17.45
N GLY A 66 -1.39 -6.62 -17.29
CA GLY A 66 -0.14 -6.09 -17.85
C GLY A 66 0.37 -4.86 -17.10
N PHE A 67 1.47 -4.27 -17.58
CA PHE A 67 1.94 -2.96 -17.11
C PHE A 67 1.20 -1.83 -17.84
N ASP A 68 1.38 -0.59 -17.39
CA ASP A 68 0.62 0.60 -17.83
C ASP A 68 -0.88 0.55 -17.43
N ASP A 69 -1.22 -0.20 -16.38
CA ASP A 69 -2.58 -0.37 -15.88
C ASP A 69 -3.09 0.82 -15.04
N ASN A 70 -2.22 1.80 -14.74
CA ASN A 70 -2.44 2.92 -13.82
C ASN A 70 -2.99 2.48 -12.45
N ALA A 71 -2.68 1.25 -12.06
CA ALA A 71 -3.24 0.62 -10.89
C ALA A 71 -2.20 -0.32 -10.26
N PHE A 72 -2.47 -1.62 -10.25
CA PHE A 72 -1.80 -2.55 -9.36
C PHE A 72 -0.38 -2.91 -9.82
N ASN A 73 -0.20 -3.14 -11.12
CA ASN A 73 1.10 -3.47 -11.69
C ASN A 73 2.01 -2.25 -11.68
N ASP A 74 1.48 -1.08 -12.02
CA ASP A 74 2.24 0.17 -12.02
C ASP A 74 2.66 0.58 -10.59
N ASN A 75 1.80 0.37 -9.58
CA ASN A 75 2.17 0.61 -8.19
C ASN A 75 3.29 -0.33 -7.72
N ALA A 76 3.28 -1.60 -8.13
CA ALA A 76 4.35 -2.54 -7.80
C ALA A 76 5.69 -2.15 -8.45
N VAL A 77 5.66 -1.69 -9.70
CA VAL A 77 6.86 -1.17 -10.40
C VAL A 77 7.35 0.13 -9.76
N GLN A 78 6.46 1.05 -9.40
CA GLN A 78 6.83 2.28 -8.69
C GLN A 78 7.54 1.97 -7.36
N GLY A 79 7.10 0.96 -6.62
CA GLY A 79 7.78 0.52 -5.40
C GLY A 79 9.21 0.01 -5.67
N LEU A 80 9.43 -0.70 -6.78
CA LEU A 80 10.77 -1.13 -7.21
C LEU A 80 11.63 0.05 -7.69
N GLU A 81 11.05 1.02 -8.38
CA GLU A 81 11.73 2.26 -8.76
C GLU A 81 12.26 3.00 -7.52
N GLU A 82 11.39 3.26 -6.55
CA GLU A 82 11.78 3.89 -5.28
C GLU A 82 12.84 3.08 -4.53
N ALA A 83 12.69 1.74 -4.49
CA ALA A 83 13.68 0.88 -3.86
C ALA A 83 15.04 0.92 -4.56
N SER A 84 15.07 1.01 -5.90
CA SER A 84 16.32 1.10 -6.68
C SER A 84 17.06 2.42 -6.46
N GLU A 85 16.36 3.47 -6.02
CA GLU A 85 16.99 4.74 -5.63
C GLU A 85 17.63 4.69 -4.23
N GLU A 86 17.12 3.83 -3.34
CA GLU A 86 17.58 3.71 -1.94
C GLU A 86 18.57 2.55 -1.71
N PHE A 87 18.43 1.46 -2.47
CA PHE A 87 19.20 0.22 -2.33
C PHE A 87 19.97 -0.12 -3.62
N ASP A 88 21.05 -0.91 -3.49
CA ASP A 88 21.82 -1.43 -4.64
C ASP A 88 21.08 -2.60 -5.30
N LEU A 89 20.07 -2.26 -6.11
CA LEU A 89 19.12 -3.16 -6.74
C LEU A 89 18.86 -2.73 -8.19
N GLU A 90 18.76 -3.70 -9.10
CA GLU A 90 18.27 -3.53 -10.46
C GLU A 90 17.06 -4.43 -10.67
N TYR A 91 16.08 -3.98 -11.47
CA TYR A 91 14.88 -4.76 -11.74
C TYR A 91 14.56 -4.88 -13.24
N THR A 92 13.95 -6.00 -13.60
CA THR A 92 13.46 -6.29 -14.96
C THR A 92 11.96 -6.60 -14.92
N THR A 93 11.20 -6.00 -15.83
CA THR A 93 9.78 -6.28 -16.01
C THR A 93 9.57 -7.43 -17.02
N VAL A 94 8.70 -8.37 -16.66
CA VAL A 94 8.29 -9.51 -17.49
C VAL A 94 6.78 -9.44 -17.65
N GLU A 95 6.32 -8.92 -18.79
CA GLU A 95 4.89 -8.84 -19.08
C GLU A 95 4.39 -10.18 -19.62
N GLU A 96 3.52 -10.83 -18.85
CA GLU A 96 2.73 -11.97 -19.28
C GLU A 96 1.29 -11.75 -18.84
N THR A 97 0.37 -11.80 -19.80
CA THR A 97 -1.05 -11.52 -19.59
C THR A 97 -1.93 -12.76 -19.76
N GLU A 98 -1.36 -13.85 -20.28
CA GLU A 98 -2.00 -15.14 -20.39
C GLU A 98 -1.67 -16.02 -19.17
N GLU A 99 -2.64 -16.19 -18.26
CA GLU A 99 -2.48 -17.00 -17.04
C GLU A 99 -1.96 -18.43 -17.32
N ALA A 100 -2.34 -19.00 -18.46
CA ALA A 100 -1.91 -20.34 -18.88
C ALA A 100 -0.39 -20.46 -19.09
N GLN A 101 0.33 -19.34 -19.23
CA GLN A 101 1.78 -19.32 -19.44
C GLN A 101 2.56 -19.08 -18.13
N TYR A 102 1.89 -18.74 -17.02
CA TYR A 102 2.57 -18.33 -15.79
C TYR A 102 3.52 -19.38 -15.21
N GLU A 103 3.15 -20.66 -15.25
CA GLU A 103 4.04 -21.73 -14.76
C GLU A 103 5.35 -21.76 -15.56
N SER A 104 5.27 -21.73 -16.89
CA SER A 104 6.45 -21.71 -17.76
C SER A 104 7.26 -20.42 -17.66
N VAL A 105 6.60 -19.27 -17.59
CA VAL A 105 7.29 -17.97 -17.49
C VAL A 105 8.04 -17.86 -16.17
N GLN A 106 7.43 -18.27 -15.06
CA GLN A 106 8.10 -18.31 -13.76
C GLN A 106 9.34 -19.22 -13.80
N ALA A 107 9.22 -20.41 -14.38
CA ALA A 107 10.35 -21.33 -14.54
C ALA A 107 11.49 -20.70 -15.38
N ASP A 108 11.18 -20.11 -16.53
CA ASP A 108 12.16 -19.44 -17.40
C ASP A 108 12.88 -18.28 -16.68
N VAL A 109 12.14 -17.51 -15.86
CA VAL A 109 12.71 -16.42 -15.07
C VAL A 109 13.57 -16.96 -13.91
N ALA A 110 13.17 -18.04 -13.25
CA ALA A 110 13.98 -18.70 -12.21
C ALA A 110 15.32 -19.24 -12.76
N GLU A 111 15.32 -19.75 -14.00
CA GLU A 111 16.55 -20.19 -14.67
C GLU A 111 17.47 -19.03 -15.07
N SER A 112 16.97 -17.79 -15.09
CA SER A 112 17.72 -16.61 -15.50
C SER A 112 18.62 -16.03 -14.39
N GLY A 113 18.48 -16.52 -13.16
CA GLY A 113 19.41 -16.22 -12.06
C GLY A 113 19.14 -14.92 -11.30
N TYR A 114 17.89 -14.48 -11.21
CA TYR A 114 17.47 -13.35 -10.37
C TYR A 114 17.51 -13.72 -8.88
N ASP A 115 17.91 -12.78 -8.02
CA ASP A 115 17.94 -12.98 -6.58
C ASP A 115 16.52 -13.06 -5.97
N LEU A 116 15.57 -12.32 -6.55
CA LEU A 116 14.15 -12.30 -6.18
C LEU A 116 13.27 -12.24 -7.43
N ILE A 117 12.18 -13.02 -7.43
CA ILE A 117 11.13 -12.94 -8.44
C ILE A 117 9.81 -12.55 -7.76
N ILE A 118 9.22 -11.46 -8.23
CA ILE A 118 7.96 -10.91 -7.75
C ILE A 118 6.85 -11.29 -8.73
N CYS A 119 5.81 -11.94 -8.22
CA CYS A 119 4.62 -12.30 -8.98
C CYS A 119 3.45 -11.40 -8.56
N VAL A 120 2.88 -10.66 -9.51
CA VAL A 120 1.85 -9.67 -9.23
C VAL A 120 0.45 -10.28 -9.40
N GLY A 121 -0.25 -10.51 -8.30
CA GLY A 121 -1.67 -10.90 -8.31
C GLY A 121 -1.92 -12.39 -8.03
N ASP A 122 -3.16 -12.68 -7.66
CA ASP A 122 -3.60 -13.99 -7.17
C ASP A 122 -3.51 -15.11 -8.22
N ASN A 123 -3.60 -14.75 -9.50
CA ASN A 123 -3.50 -15.70 -10.62
C ASN A 123 -2.15 -16.45 -10.67
N HIS A 124 -1.14 -15.95 -9.97
CA HIS A 124 0.16 -16.61 -9.83
C HIS A 124 0.19 -17.71 -8.76
N THR A 125 -0.81 -17.83 -7.88
CA THR A 125 -0.74 -18.70 -6.70
C THR A 125 -0.52 -20.18 -7.04
N ASP A 126 -1.34 -20.75 -7.91
CA ASP A 126 -1.22 -22.16 -8.33
C ASP A 126 0.12 -22.44 -9.06
N PRO A 127 0.52 -21.70 -10.11
CA PRO A 127 1.79 -21.94 -10.77
C PRO A 127 3.00 -21.71 -9.84
N LEU A 128 2.92 -20.71 -8.96
CA LEU A 128 3.98 -20.43 -7.99
C LEU A 128 4.08 -21.52 -6.94
N THR A 129 2.98 -22.15 -6.54
CA THR A 129 3.02 -23.30 -5.64
C THR A 129 3.85 -24.44 -6.24
N THR A 130 3.65 -24.75 -7.52
CA THR A 130 4.47 -25.75 -8.23
C THR A 130 5.93 -25.32 -8.32
N ASN A 131 6.20 -24.10 -8.81
CA ASN A 131 7.56 -23.62 -9.02
C ASN A 131 8.34 -23.38 -7.72
N ALA A 132 7.68 -23.04 -6.61
CA ALA A 132 8.34 -22.91 -5.32
C ALA A 132 8.92 -24.26 -4.86
N GLU A 133 8.25 -25.38 -5.18
CA GLU A 133 8.77 -26.74 -4.91
C GLU A 133 9.90 -27.13 -5.88
N GLU A 134 9.80 -26.77 -7.16
CA GLU A 134 10.81 -27.10 -8.17
C GLU A 134 12.09 -26.26 -8.07
N TYR A 135 11.97 -25.00 -7.62
CA TYR A 135 13.06 -24.05 -7.45
C TYR A 135 13.20 -23.62 -5.98
N PRO A 136 13.58 -24.54 -5.06
CA PRO A 136 13.61 -24.28 -3.62
C PRO A 136 14.67 -23.25 -3.20
N ASP A 137 15.68 -23.03 -4.04
CA ASP A 137 16.76 -22.06 -3.80
C ASP A 137 16.43 -20.65 -4.34
N GLN A 138 15.34 -20.50 -5.12
CA GLN A 138 14.88 -19.21 -5.65
C GLN A 138 14.01 -18.50 -4.61
N ASN A 139 14.29 -17.21 -4.35
CA ASN A 139 13.39 -16.39 -3.53
C ASN A 139 12.25 -15.85 -4.38
N TRP A 140 11.03 -16.00 -3.88
CA TRP A 140 9.82 -15.52 -4.50
C TRP A 140 9.08 -14.54 -3.60
N MET A 141 8.39 -13.59 -4.22
CA MET A 141 7.39 -12.75 -3.56
C MET A 141 6.08 -12.86 -4.34
N LEU A 142 4.98 -13.10 -3.63
CA LEU A 142 3.64 -13.09 -4.19
C LEU A 142 2.89 -11.88 -3.67
N ILE A 143 2.49 -10.99 -4.57
CA ILE A 143 1.66 -9.83 -4.24
C ILE A 143 0.19 -10.25 -4.39
N ASN A 144 -0.63 -9.89 -3.39
CA ASN A 144 -2.06 -10.19 -3.24
C ASN A 144 -2.43 -11.60 -2.73
N ASN A 145 -1.47 -12.47 -2.44
CA ASN A 145 -1.75 -13.75 -1.78
C ASN A 145 -0.51 -14.33 -1.08
N VAL A 146 -0.64 -15.53 -0.52
CA VAL A 146 0.40 -16.31 0.15
C VAL A 146 0.38 -17.76 -0.35
N VAL A 147 1.55 -18.37 -0.48
CA VAL A 147 1.70 -19.82 -0.67
C VAL A 147 2.00 -20.44 0.69
N GLU A 148 1.04 -21.17 1.26
CA GLU A 148 1.22 -21.78 2.59
C GLU A 148 2.27 -22.90 2.56
N GLY A 149 3.22 -22.87 3.50
CA GLY A 149 4.19 -23.95 3.69
C GLY A 149 5.40 -23.90 2.75
N ALA A 150 5.54 -22.85 1.93
CA ALA A 150 6.74 -22.60 1.14
C ALA A 150 7.69 -21.63 1.88
N ASP A 151 8.86 -22.11 2.28
CA ASP A 151 9.85 -21.30 3.03
C ASP A 151 10.55 -20.24 2.16
N ASN A 152 10.51 -20.42 0.83
CA ASN A 152 11.12 -19.55 -0.18
C ASN A 152 10.13 -18.59 -0.84
N VAL A 153 8.89 -18.51 -0.36
CA VAL A 153 7.86 -17.58 -0.86
C VAL A 153 7.45 -16.61 0.25
N SER A 154 7.59 -15.32 -0.01
CA SER A 154 7.01 -14.27 0.82
C SER A 154 5.68 -13.79 0.23
N GLY A 155 4.57 -13.98 0.93
CA GLY A 155 3.29 -13.40 0.54
C GLY A 155 3.12 -11.99 1.09
N TRP A 156 2.72 -11.05 0.24
CA TRP A 156 2.26 -9.72 0.63
C TRP A 156 0.79 -9.58 0.28
N ILE A 157 -0.05 -9.48 1.29
CA ILE A 157 -1.50 -9.32 1.14
C ILE A 157 -1.81 -7.87 1.46
N GLU A 158 -2.44 -7.15 0.53
CA GLU A 158 -3.00 -5.83 0.87
C GLU A 158 -4.11 -6.00 1.89
N MET A 159 -4.01 -5.25 2.98
CA MET A 159 -5.06 -5.11 3.99
C MET A 159 -6.19 -4.23 3.44
N ASN A 160 -6.80 -4.67 2.36
CA ASN A 160 -7.89 -4.03 1.62
C ASN A 160 -9.08 -3.67 2.53
N ASN A 161 -9.35 -4.52 3.52
CA ASN A 161 -10.33 -4.28 4.56
C ASN A 161 -9.92 -3.11 5.49
N GLU A 162 -8.65 -2.99 5.87
CA GLU A 162 -8.20 -1.88 6.72
C GLU A 162 -8.23 -0.55 5.95
N MET A 163 -7.87 -0.56 4.66
CA MET A 163 -7.99 0.62 3.80
C MET A 163 -9.45 1.09 3.69
N SER A 164 -10.36 0.17 3.38
CA SER A 164 -11.79 0.51 3.24
C SER A 164 -12.38 0.95 4.58
N PHE A 165 -11.96 0.34 5.71
CA PHE A 165 -12.33 0.81 7.06
C PHE A 165 -11.87 2.23 7.34
N LEU A 166 -10.60 2.57 7.04
CA LEU A 166 -10.08 3.92 7.23
C LEU A 166 -10.77 4.94 6.30
N ALA A 167 -11.10 4.55 5.07
CA ALA A 167 -11.93 5.36 4.18
C ALA A 167 -13.33 5.60 4.79
N GLY A 168 -13.93 4.58 5.42
CA GLY A 168 -15.19 4.70 6.15
C GLY A 168 -15.10 5.66 7.32
N VAL A 169 -14.04 5.55 8.15
CA VAL A 169 -13.79 6.49 9.25
C VAL A 169 -13.62 7.92 8.73
N ALA A 170 -12.86 8.11 7.65
CA ALA A 170 -12.66 9.42 7.05
C ALA A 170 -13.98 10.01 6.54
N ALA A 171 -14.76 9.23 5.78
CA ALA A 171 -16.07 9.63 5.27
C ALA A 171 -17.03 9.99 6.41
N GLY A 172 -17.13 9.14 7.44
CA GLY A 172 -17.97 9.36 8.61
C GLY A 172 -17.58 10.62 9.41
N VAL A 173 -16.29 10.94 9.50
CA VAL A 173 -15.81 12.19 10.15
C VAL A 173 -16.08 13.42 9.28
N MET A 174 -15.95 13.29 7.95
CA MET A 174 -16.08 14.41 7.01
C MET A 174 -17.54 14.79 6.75
N THR A 175 -18.44 13.81 6.61
CA THR A 175 -19.89 14.07 6.39
C THR A 175 -20.51 14.85 7.55
N GLN A 176 -20.02 14.66 8.78
CA GLN A 176 -20.44 15.41 9.97
C GLN A 176 -19.86 16.83 10.10
N GLN A 177 -19.05 17.27 9.14
CA GLN A 177 -18.45 18.60 9.12
C GLN A 177 -18.94 19.35 7.91
N GLU A 178 -19.23 20.65 8.05
CA GLU A 178 -19.51 21.51 6.90
C GLU A 178 -18.20 21.82 6.18
N PHE A 179 -18.05 21.31 4.95
CA PHE A 179 -16.90 21.48 4.09
C PHE A 179 -17.38 21.85 2.68
N GLU A 180 -16.67 22.77 2.01
CA GLU A 180 -16.91 23.13 0.62
C GLU A 180 -15.60 23.13 -0.15
N TYR A 181 -15.56 22.46 -1.30
CA TYR A 181 -14.41 22.45 -2.20
C TYR A 181 -14.83 22.21 -3.64
N GLU A 182 -14.36 23.08 -4.56
CA GLU A 182 -14.59 22.99 -6.01
C GLU A 182 -16.05 22.73 -6.45
N GLY A 183 -17.03 23.23 -5.68
CA GLY A 183 -18.45 23.09 -5.99
C GLY A 183 -19.13 21.87 -5.35
N SER A 184 -18.38 21.05 -4.61
CA SER A 184 -18.89 19.99 -3.74
C SER A 184 -18.98 20.48 -2.30
N SER A 185 -19.98 19.99 -1.57
CA SER A 185 -20.17 20.31 -0.15
C SER A 185 -20.71 19.11 0.61
N THR A 186 -20.43 19.06 1.90
CA THR A 186 -21.03 18.10 2.84
C THR A 186 -22.21 18.73 3.58
N ASP A 187 -23.26 17.95 3.86
CA ASP A 187 -24.41 18.34 4.68
C ASP A 187 -24.40 17.59 6.03
N PRO A 188 -23.87 18.20 7.10
CA PRO A 188 -23.80 17.56 8.41
C PRO A 188 -25.17 17.27 9.04
N ASP A 189 -26.25 17.92 8.58
CA ASP A 189 -27.61 17.63 9.08
C ASP A 189 -28.22 16.39 8.40
N GLY A 190 -27.75 16.02 7.20
CA GLY A 190 -28.16 14.83 6.45
C GLY A 190 -27.30 13.61 6.75
N SER A 191 -25.98 13.80 6.80
CA SER A 191 -24.96 12.77 7.09
C SER A 191 -25.21 11.43 6.39
N THR A 192 -25.12 11.42 5.06
CA THR A 192 -25.22 10.22 4.22
C THR A 192 -23.94 10.06 3.40
N VAL A 193 -23.45 8.83 3.27
CA VAL A 193 -22.27 8.50 2.45
C VAL A 193 -22.57 7.33 1.51
N GLY A 194 -21.78 7.17 0.46
CA GLY A 194 -21.96 6.17 -0.58
C GLY A 194 -20.79 5.21 -0.71
N PHE A 195 -21.08 3.98 -1.14
CA PHE A 195 -20.14 2.97 -1.58
C PHE A 195 -20.52 2.44 -2.96
N VAL A 196 -19.57 2.38 -3.88
CA VAL A 196 -19.79 1.81 -5.23
C VAL A 196 -18.78 0.71 -5.54
N GLY A 197 -19.28 -0.52 -5.69
CA GLY A 197 -18.49 -1.67 -6.12
C GLY A 197 -18.48 -1.84 -7.64
N GLY A 198 -17.38 -2.38 -8.19
CA GLY A 198 -17.33 -2.78 -9.60
C GLY A 198 -18.23 -3.98 -9.86
N GLU A 199 -18.03 -5.07 -9.12
CA GLU A 199 -18.84 -6.30 -9.19
C GLU A 199 -19.26 -6.77 -7.79
N ASP A 200 -20.39 -7.47 -7.72
CA ASP A 200 -20.88 -8.10 -6.48
C ASP A 200 -20.19 -9.46 -6.28
N ILE A 201 -18.96 -9.39 -5.78
CA ILE A 201 -18.09 -10.55 -5.51
C ILE A 201 -17.51 -10.47 -4.08
N PRO A 202 -17.13 -11.61 -3.47
CA PRO A 202 -16.71 -11.66 -2.06
C PRO A 202 -15.62 -10.66 -1.67
N LEU A 203 -14.67 -10.40 -2.59
CA LEU A 203 -13.64 -9.40 -2.38
C LEU A 203 -14.25 -8.00 -2.19
N ILE A 204 -15.11 -7.55 -3.10
CA ILE A 204 -15.74 -6.22 -3.04
C ILE A 204 -16.74 -6.12 -1.90
N ASN A 205 -17.45 -7.20 -1.56
CA ASN A 205 -18.28 -7.21 -0.35
C ASN A 205 -17.42 -7.03 0.92
N ALA A 206 -16.18 -7.54 0.96
CA ALA A 206 -15.29 -7.28 2.08
C ALA A 206 -14.88 -5.79 2.18
N PHE A 207 -14.68 -5.11 1.04
CA PHE A 207 -14.47 -3.66 1.00
C PHE A 207 -15.70 -2.91 1.51
N GLU A 208 -16.90 -3.27 1.02
CA GLU A 208 -18.17 -2.67 1.43
C GLU A 208 -18.37 -2.79 2.93
N GLN A 209 -18.29 -4.00 3.48
CA GLN A 209 -18.50 -4.24 4.91
C GLN A 209 -17.48 -3.50 5.77
N SER A 210 -16.21 -3.48 5.37
CA SER A 210 -15.18 -2.77 6.13
C SER A 210 -15.40 -1.25 6.09
N TYR A 211 -15.86 -0.70 4.97
CA TYR A 211 -16.24 0.70 4.85
C TYR A 211 -17.40 1.05 5.77
N ILE A 212 -18.47 0.24 5.77
CA ILE A 212 -19.62 0.38 6.68
C ILE A 212 -19.16 0.34 8.13
N GLU A 213 -18.36 -0.65 8.53
CA GLU A 213 -17.82 -0.75 9.89
C GLU A 213 -17.00 0.49 10.29
N GLY A 214 -16.25 1.08 9.35
CA GLY A 214 -15.50 2.31 9.57
C GLY A 214 -16.40 3.53 9.79
N VAL A 215 -17.48 3.65 9.00
CA VAL A 215 -18.49 4.72 9.17
C VAL A 215 -19.20 4.56 10.52
N GLU A 216 -19.72 3.37 10.80
CA GLU A 216 -20.44 3.05 12.04
C GLU A 216 -19.56 3.19 13.29
N TRP A 217 -18.25 2.98 13.16
CA TRP A 217 -17.30 3.23 14.24
C TRP A 217 -17.27 4.71 14.66
N VAL A 218 -17.48 5.63 13.71
CA VAL A 218 -17.56 7.07 13.98
C VAL A 218 -18.94 7.42 14.54
N ASP A 219 -20.01 7.05 13.83
CA ASP A 219 -21.40 7.26 14.21
C ASP A 219 -22.31 6.25 13.48
N ASP A 220 -23.06 5.45 14.25
CA ASP A 220 -23.93 4.39 13.75
C ASP A 220 -25.26 4.89 13.17
N SER A 221 -25.50 6.21 13.20
CA SER A 221 -26.68 6.85 12.60
C SER A 221 -26.47 7.34 11.18
N ILE A 222 -25.22 7.37 10.69
CA ILE A 222 -24.87 7.77 9.32
C ILE A 222 -25.39 6.70 8.34
N GLU A 223 -26.13 7.13 7.32
CA GLU A 223 -26.63 6.21 6.29
C GLU A 223 -25.54 5.91 5.26
N VAL A 224 -25.33 4.63 4.95
CA VAL A 224 -24.42 4.18 3.89
C VAL A 224 -25.23 3.61 2.73
N LEU A 225 -25.25 4.33 1.61
CA LEU A 225 -25.84 3.86 0.36
C LEU A 225 -24.84 2.94 -0.35
N THR A 226 -25.26 1.75 -0.77
CA THR A 226 -24.39 0.81 -1.48
C THR A 226 -24.96 0.44 -2.86
N GLY A 227 -24.08 0.22 -3.83
CA GLY A 227 -24.47 -0.14 -5.19
C GLY A 227 -23.30 -0.68 -6.00
N TYR A 228 -23.62 -1.32 -7.13
CA TYR A 228 -22.64 -2.02 -7.97
C TYR A 228 -22.83 -1.69 -9.45
N GLY A 229 -21.73 -1.41 -10.16
CA GLY A 229 -21.72 -1.16 -11.60
C GLY A 229 -21.92 -2.43 -12.44
N GLY A 230 -21.63 -3.61 -11.88
CA GLY A 230 -21.77 -4.91 -12.51
C GLY A 230 -20.58 -5.35 -13.38
N SER A 231 -19.53 -4.54 -13.50
CA SER A 231 -18.28 -4.84 -14.21
C SER A 231 -17.18 -3.86 -13.80
N PHE A 232 -15.94 -4.34 -13.64
CA PHE A 232 -14.75 -3.49 -13.40
C PHE A 232 -14.31 -2.63 -14.59
N SER A 233 -14.97 -2.76 -15.74
CA SER A 233 -14.65 -2.01 -16.98
C SER A 233 -15.77 -1.09 -17.47
N ASP A 234 -16.93 -1.08 -16.79
CA ASP A 234 -18.06 -0.23 -17.17
C ASP A 234 -18.13 1.03 -16.31
N THR A 235 -17.33 2.02 -16.71
CA THR A 235 -17.29 3.35 -16.08
C THR A 235 -18.63 4.06 -16.13
N GLY A 236 -19.44 3.82 -17.17
CA GLY A 236 -20.75 4.45 -17.31
C GLY A 236 -21.72 3.96 -16.25
N ALA A 237 -21.83 2.64 -16.09
CA ALA A 237 -22.69 2.04 -15.07
C ALA A 237 -22.27 2.42 -13.65
N THR A 238 -20.97 2.45 -13.38
CA THR A 238 -20.43 2.83 -12.05
C THR A 238 -20.70 4.31 -11.72
N ASN A 239 -20.54 5.20 -12.70
CA ASN A 239 -20.89 6.62 -12.55
C ASN A 239 -22.38 6.85 -12.35
N ASP A 240 -23.25 6.11 -13.05
CA ASP A 240 -24.70 6.21 -12.86
C ASP A 240 -25.11 5.82 -11.43
N VAL A 241 -24.47 4.81 -10.84
CA VAL A 241 -24.69 4.43 -9.43
C VAL A 241 -24.22 5.53 -8.48
N ALA A 242 -22.99 6.04 -8.67
CA ALA A 242 -22.45 7.12 -7.83
C ALA A 242 -23.32 8.38 -7.91
N ALA A 243 -23.75 8.77 -9.11
CA ALA A 243 -24.64 9.91 -9.32
C ALA A 243 -25.98 9.73 -8.61
N SER A 244 -26.56 8.52 -8.65
CA SER A 244 -27.79 8.22 -7.90
C SER A 244 -27.60 8.37 -6.40
N GLN A 245 -26.47 7.92 -5.85
CA GLN A 245 -26.18 8.06 -4.42
C GLN A 245 -26.04 9.53 -4.02
N ILE A 246 -25.37 10.34 -4.86
CA ILE A 246 -25.24 11.79 -4.64
C ILE A 246 -26.61 12.48 -4.72
N ASP A 247 -27.44 12.13 -5.70
CA ASP A 247 -28.82 12.65 -5.82
C ASP A 247 -29.69 12.26 -4.62
N ASP A 248 -29.44 11.09 -4.01
CA ASP A 248 -30.08 10.60 -2.79
C ASP A 248 -29.44 11.18 -1.50
N GLY A 249 -28.45 12.06 -1.63
CA GLY A 249 -27.88 12.85 -0.52
C GLY A 249 -26.54 12.38 0.00
N ALA A 250 -25.84 11.46 -0.68
CA ALA A 250 -24.48 11.08 -0.29
C ALA A 250 -23.50 12.25 -0.49
N ASP A 251 -22.84 12.65 0.59
CA ASP A 251 -21.82 13.71 0.57
C ASP A 251 -20.50 13.21 -0.04
N ILE A 252 -20.17 11.95 0.22
CA ILE A 252 -18.89 11.31 -0.10
C ILE A 252 -19.19 9.92 -0.63
N VAL A 253 -18.57 9.56 -1.76
CA VAL A 253 -18.68 8.23 -2.35
C VAL A 253 -17.31 7.58 -2.41
N TRP A 254 -17.15 6.43 -1.74
CA TRP A 254 -15.98 5.56 -1.87
C TRP A 254 -16.24 4.50 -2.94
N HIS A 255 -15.26 4.21 -3.81
CA HIS A 255 -15.42 3.20 -4.85
C HIS A 255 -14.39 2.08 -4.73
N ALA A 256 -14.84 0.85 -4.98
CA ALA A 256 -14.04 -0.35 -5.13
C ALA A 256 -14.34 -0.98 -6.51
N ALA A 257 -14.05 -0.21 -7.56
CA ALA A 257 -14.50 -0.48 -8.94
C ALA A 257 -13.36 -0.53 -9.98
N SER A 258 -12.09 -0.47 -9.55
CA SER A 258 -10.92 -0.44 -10.47
C SER A 258 -11.08 0.64 -11.54
N ALA A 259 -10.76 0.36 -12.81
CA ALA A 259 -10.87 1.27 -13.95
C ALA A 259 -12.28 1.88 -14.12
N ALA A 260 -13.33 1.17 -13.72
CA ALA A 260 -14.69 1.69 -13.79
C ALA A 260 -14.97 2.82 -12.77
N GLY A 261 -14.11 3.03 -11.77
CA GLY A 261 -14.28 4.09 -10.77
C GLY A 261 -13.79 5.48 -11.18
N GLY A 262 -13.17 5.61 -12.36
CA GLY A 262 -12.65 6.88 -12.88
C GLY A 262 -13.68 7.83 -13.49
#